data_AF-A0A1Q6RBB2-F1
#
_entry.id   AF-A0A1Q6RBB2-F1
#
_cell.length_a   1.000
_cell.length_b   1.000
_cell.length_c   1.000
_cell.angle_alpha   90.00
_cell.angle_beta   90.00
_cell.angle_gamma   90.00
#
_symmetry.space_group_name_H-M   'P 1'
#
loop_
_entity.id
_entity.type
_entity.pdbx_description
1 polymer ?
#
loop_
_entity_poly.entity_id
_entity_poly.type
_entity_poly.pdbx_seq_one_letter_code
_entity_poly.pdbx_strand_id
1 'polypeptide(L)'
;MSQHLPTPQYDDICENDNGYFIGSIICIDNSSDAFQTKELEVVDGQQRLTTLCLLLTAIYNRLKIHKDELDEDDEDELPALRKSIICKGASNGLILCPQIQNHNQADFNVVMYENGLLKSAKREKNWGNLAKCYKYFLQRLDQDIEESGDAVKTLLEIKSKVSKAVLVKIEVGSHAEAYTLFESLNNRGTPLTAIDLMKNLILARAERSGMTCDDCFEDWQTLLGYLTDDYSTQERFFRQYYNAFKNCLNEPFRTDGQRKKDPLGYIATRSNLLSIFEELISRDLSGFMSDILVCGEI
;
A
#
# COMPACT_ATOMS: atom_id res chain seq x y z
N MET A 1 -7.51 -22.50 12.62
CA MET A 1 -8.15 -21.25 12.14
C MET A 1 -7.50 -20.90 10.82
N SER A 2 -8.26 -21.04 9.73
CA SER A 2 -7.79 -20.90 8.35
C SER A 2 -7.39 -19.46 8.09
N GLN A 3 -6.08 -19.20 8.01
CA GLN A 3 -5.57 -17.98 7.41
C GLN A 3 -5.96 -18.02 5.92
N HIS A 4 -6.93 -17.19 5.53
CA HIS A 4 -7.20 -16.94 4.12
C HIS A 4 -5.90 -16.42 3.49
N LEU A 5 -5.30 -17.24 2.62
CA LEU A 5 -4.36 -16.74 1.62
C LEU A 5 -5.09 -15.64 0.82
N PRO A 6 -4.39 -14.58 0.38
CA PRO A 6 -4.97 -13.62 -0.55
C PRO A 6 -5.48 -14.41 -1.76
N THR A 7 -6.78 -14.32 -2.03
CA THR A 7 -7.43 -14.98 -3.16
C THR A 7 -6.65 -14.59 -4.42
N PRO A 8 -5.99 -15.54 -5.10
CA PRO A 8 -5.06 -15.18 -6.15
C PRO A 8 -5.84 -14.63 -7.34
N GLN A 9 -5.58 -13.37 -7.69
CA GLN A 9 -6.12 -12.68 -8.88
C GLN A 9 -5.74 -13.38 -10.21
N TYR A 10 -4.99 -14.48 -10.15
CA TYR A 10 -4.60 -15.26 -11.32
C TYR A 10 -5.80 -15.86 -12.01
N ASP A 11 -6.63 -16.63 -11.28
CA ASP A 11 -7.80 -17.29 -11.85
C ASP A 11 -8.79 -16.23 -12.34
N ASP A 12 -9.01 -15.16 -11.57
CA ASP A 12 -9.85 -14.02 -11.98
C ASP A 12 -9.40 -13.38 -13.30
N ILE A 13 -8.09 -13.20 -13.53
CA ILE A 13 -7.58 -12.56 -14.76
C ILE A 13 -7.51 -13.57 -15.92
N CYS A 14 -7.17 -14.83 -15.63
CA CYS A 14 -6.92 -15.84 -16.66
C CYS A 14 -8.20 -16.51 -17.15
N GLU A 15 -9.20 -16.67 -16.29
CA GLU A 15 -10.49 -17.29 -16.62
C GLU A 15 -11.50 -16.32 -17.23
N ASN A 16 -11.30 -15.00 -17.07
CA ASN A 16 -12.16 -13.98 -17.67
C ASN A 16 -11.64 -13.47 -19.03
N ASP A 17 -12.53 -12.82 -19.77
CA ASP A 17 -12.23 -12.19 -21.05
C ASP A 17 -11.29 -10.98 -20.89
N ASN A 18 -10.66 -10.59 -22.01
CA ASN A 18 -9.86 -9.37 -22.09
C ASN A 18 -10.66 -8.15 -21.59
N GLY A 19 -10.00 -7.25 -20.86
CA GLY A 19 -10.67 -6.09 -20.27
C GLY A 19 -11.29 -6.34 -18.90
N TYR A 20 -10.96 -7.46 -18.25
CA TYR A 20 -11.42 -7.76 -16.89
C TYR A 20 -11.10 -6.62 -15.92
N PHE A 21 -12.11 -6.19 -15.18
CA PHE A 21 -11.97 -5.14 -14.18
C PHE A 21 -11.37 -5.72 -12.89
N ILE A 22 -10.10 -5.38 -12.63
CA ILE A 22 -9.37 -5.88 -11.46
C ILE A 22 -9.59 -5.02 -10.21
N GLY A 23 -10.19 -3.84 -10.35
CA GLY A 23 -10.57 -2.96 -9.25
C GLY A 23 -10.14 -1.51 -9.43
N SER A 24 -10.21 -0.76 -8.33
CA SER A 24 -9.68 0.61 -8.23
C SER A 24 -8.40 0.66 -7.38
N ILE A 25 -7.62 1.71 -7.56
CA ILE A 25 -6.56 2.14 -6.64
C ILE A 25 -6.79 3.60 -6.27
N ILE A 26 -6.49 3.94 -5.02
CA ILE A 26 -6.54 5.33 -4.53
C ILE A 26 -5.11 5.73 -4.19
N CYS A 27 -4.65 6.84 -4.77
CA CYS A 27 -3.30 7.32 -4.61
C CYS A 27 -3.26 8.80 -4.25
N ILE A 28 -2.23 9.21 -3.52
CA ILE A 28 -1.91 10.60 -3.21
C ILE A 28 -0.63 10.97 -3.96
N ASP A 29 -0.66 12.09 -4.66
CA ASP A 29 0.53 12.66 -5.29
C ASP A 29 1.26 13.54 -4.27
N ASN A 30 2.38 13.04 -3.75
CA ASN A 30 3.23 13.76 -2.81
C ASN A 30 4.36 14.55 -3.52
N SER A 31 4.38 14.58 -4.85
CA SER A 31 5.45 15.25 -5.59
C SER A 31 5.30 16.78 -5.56
N SER A 32 6.37 17.46 -5.15
CA SER A 32 6.43 18.93 -5.09
C SER A 32 7.08 19.56 -6.33
N ASP A 33 7.74 18.75 -7.17
CA ASP A 33 8.52 19.21 -8.33
C ASP A 33 8.10 18.45 -9.60
N ALA A 34 7.67 19.19 -10.62
CA ALA A 34 7.20 18.65 -11.89
C ALA A 34 8.29 17.95 -12.73
N PHE A 35 9.57 18.16 -12.40
CA PHE A 35 10.70 17.57 -13.13
C PHE A 35 11.19 16.23 -12.57
N GLN A 36 10.68 15.80 -11.41
CA GLN A 36 11.04 14.52 -10.81
C GLN A 36 10.03 13.42 -11.17
N THR A 37 10.46 12.16 -11.03
CA THR A 37 9.55 11.02 -11.20
C THR A 37 8.49 11.12 -10.12
N LYS A 38 7.20 11.19 -10.51
CA LYS A 38 6.10 11.27 -9.55
C LYS A 38 6.05 10.02 -8.69
N GLU A 39 6.33 10.16 -7.41
CA GLU A 39 6.10 9.11 -6.41
C GLU A 39 4.68 9.26 -5.86
N LEU A 40 3.87 8.23 -6.11
CA LEU A 40 2.49 8.15 -5.63
C LEU A 40 2.42 7.27 -4.40
N GLU A 41 1.83 7.79 -3.33
CA GLU A 41 1.51 7.01 -2.15
C GLU A 41 0.19 6.27 -2.39
N VAL A 42 0.19 4.94 -2.31
CA VAL A 42 -1.02 4.13 -2.51
C VAL A 42 -1.74 3.97 -1.17
N VAL A 43 -2.92 4.58 -1.06
CA VAL A 43 -3.78 4.50 0.14
C VAL A 43 -4.64 3.24 0.10
N ASP A 44 -5.13 2.86 -1.08
CA ASP A 44 -5.94 1.66 -1.29
C ASP A 44 -5.52 0.88 -2.54
N GLY A 45 -5.67 -0.44 -2.46
CA GLY A 45 -5.26 -1.37 -3.52
C GLY A 45 -3.78 -1.78 -3.44
N GLN A 46 -3.11 -1.57 -2.29
CA GLN A 46 -1.72 -1.99 -2.09
C GLN A 46 -1.52 -3.49 -2.32
N GLN A 47 -2.40 -4.33 -1.75
CA GLN A 47 -2.33 -5.78 -1.96
C GLN A 47 -2.54 -6.15 -3.43
N ARG A 48 -3.49 -5.50 -4.11
CA ARG A 48 -3.77 -5.71 -5.54
C ARG A 48 -2.56 -5.40 -6.42
N LEU A 49 -1.95 -4.22 -6.24
CA LEU A 49 -0.73 -3.85 -6.97
C LEU A 49 0.43 -4.81 -6.66
N THR A 50 0.56 -5.23 -5.40
CA THR A 50 1.62 -6.16 -4.99
C THR A 50 1.45 -7.53 -5.63
N THR A 51 0.23 -8.07 -5.63
CA THR A 51 -0.11 -9.33 -6.29
C THR A 51 0.14 -9.27 -7.79
N LEU A 52 -0.30 -8.18 -8.45
CA LEU A 52 -0.07 -7.96 -9.88
C LEU A 52 1.43 -7.91 -10.21
N CYS A 53 2.22 -7.21 -9.39
CA CYS A 53 3.66 -7.11 -9.57
C CYS A 53 4.38 -8.46 -9.34
N LEU A 54 3.90 -9.29 -8.40
CA LEU A 54 4.39 -10.65 -8.21
C LEU A 54 4.06 -11.56 -9.41
N LEU A 55 2.87 -11.43 -9.99
CA LEU A 55 2.48 -12.18 -11.19
C LEU A 55 3.36 -11.80 -12.39
N LEU A 56 3.57 -10.51 -12.63
CA LEU A 56 4.48 -10.04 -13.70
C LEU A 56 5.91 -10.54 -13.47
N THR A 57 6.37 -10.57 -12.22
CA THR A 57 7.67 -11.14 -11.85
C THR A 57 7.74 -12.65 -12.11
N ALA A 58 6.66 -13.40 -11.87
CA ALA A 58 6.59 -14.83 -12.15
C ALA A 58 6.62 -15.12 -13.66
N ILE A 59 5.87 -14.35 -14.45
CA ILE A 59 5.92 -14.42 -15.93
C ILE A 59 7.33 -14.08 -16.42
N TYR A 60 7.96 -13.04 -15.87
CA TYR A 60 9.34 -12.66 -16.19
C TYR A 60 10.33 -13.78 -15.87
N ASN A 61 10.17 -14.45 -14.73
CA ASN A 61 11.01 -15.57 -14.35
C ASN A 61 10.95 -16.70 -15.38
N ARG A 62 9.73 -17.10 -15.78
CA ARG A 62 9.51 -18.20 -16.74
C ARG A 62 9.94 -17.83 -18.15
N LEU A 63 9.60 -16.63 -18.60
CA LEU A 63 10.03 -16.14 -19.92
C LEU A 63 11.55 -16.05 -20.03
N LYS A 64 12.24 -15.71 -18.93
CA LYS A 64 13.70 -15.71 -18.87
C LYS A 64 14.30 -17.13 -18.98
N ILE A 65 13.62 -18.16 -18.45
CA ILE A 65 14.06 -19.56 -18.54
C ILE A 65 13.90 -20.06 -19.98
N HIS A 66 12.79 -19.72 -20.63
CA HIS A 66 12.49 -20.08 -22.02
C HIS A 66 12.99 -19.02 -23.04
N LYS A 67 13.98 -18.22 -22.66
CA LYS A 67 14.45 -17.10 -23.51
C LYS A 67 14.96 -17.60 -24.87
N ASP A 68 15.61 -18.76 -24.89
CA ASP A 68 16.18 -19.33 -26.12
C ASP A 68 15.10 -19.91 -27.08
N GLU A 69 13.83 -19.96 -26.63
CA GLU A 69 12.67 -20.37 -27.43
C GLU A 69 11.93 -19.18 -28.05
N LEU A 70 12.31 -17.94 -27.72
CA LEU A 70 11.74 -16.73 -28.32
C LEU A 70 12.15 -16.62 -29.80
N ASP A 71 11.22 -16.23 -30.65
CA ASP A 71 11.51 -15.87 -32.03
C ASP A 71 11.97 -14.40 -32.14
N GLU A 72 12.34 -13.98 -33.37
CA GLU A 72 12.80 -12.62 -33.65
C GLU A 72 11.73 -11.54 -33.33
N ASP A 73 10.44 -11.90 -33.40
CA ASP A 73 9.34 -10.97 -33.16
C ASP A 73 9.10 -10.76 -31.64
N ASP A 74 9.45 -11.75 -30.80
CA ASP A 74 9.22 -11.74 -29.35
C ASP A 74 10.47 -11.36 -28.52
N GLU A 75 11.65 -11.12 -29.11
CA GLU A 75 12.89 -10.83 -28.38
C GLU A 75 12.78 -9.62 -27.41
N ASP A 76 11.95 -8.63 -27.75
CA ASP A 76 11.74 -7.41 -26.97
C ASP A 76 10.79 -7.61 -25.77
N GLU A 77 10.08 -8.74 -25.70
CA GLU A 77 9.05 -8.98 -24.69
C GLU A 77 9.64 -9.09 -23.27
N LEU A 78 10.79 -9.73 -23.13
CA LEU A 78 11.50 -9.89 -21.85
C LEU A 78 12.08 -8.54 -21.34
N PRO A 79 12.79 -7.74 -22.16
CA PRO A 79 13.15 -6.37 -21.80
C PRO A 79 11.95 -5.47 -21.46
N ALA A 80 10.85 -5.57 -22.20
CA ALA A 80 9.64 -4.80 -21.95
C ALA A 80 9.04 -5.14 -20.58
N LEU A 81 8.93 -6.44 -20.26
CA LEU A 81 8.43 -6.91 -18.97
C LEU A 81 9.35 -6.51 -17.80
N ARG A 82 10.66 -6.49 -18.01
CA ARG A 82 11.61 -5.96 -17.01
C ARG A 82 11.34 -4.46 -16.72
N LYS A 83 11.09 -3.66 -17.77
CA LYS A 83 10.79 -2.23 -17.64
C LYS A 83 9.45 -1.95 -16.97
N SER A 84 8.50 -2.89 -16.98
CA SER A 84 7.23 -2.75 -16.25
C SER A 84 7.34 -3.09 -14.76
N ILE A 85 8.52 -3.50 -14.27
CA ILE A 85 8.78 -3.80 -12.85
C ILE A 85 9.82 -2.84 -12.24
N ILE A 86 10.79 -2.39 -13.04
CA ILE A 86 11.93 -1.57 -12.59
C ILE A 86 11.75 -0.11 -13.02
N CYS A 87 12.03 0.83 -12.10
CA CYS A 87 12.12 2.26 -12.38
C CYS A 87 13.50 2.79 -11.95
N LYS A 88 14.34 3.19 -12.92
CA LYS A 88 15.70 3.69 -12.63
C LYS A 88 15.73 5.00 -11.81
N GLY A 89 14.63 5.76 -11.82
CA GLY A 89 14.50 7.01 -11.06
C GLY A 89 13.96 6.83 -9.64
N ALA A 90 13.47 5.62 -9.29
CA ALA A 90 12.93 5.34 -7.97
C ALA A 90 14.03 5.04 -6.95
N SER A 91 13.78 5.39 -5.69
CA SER A 91 14.72 5.25 -4.56
C SER A 91 15.29 3.83 -4.38
N ASN A 92 14.48 2.79 -4.59
CA ASN A 92 14.90 1.39 -4.51
C ASN A 92 15.03 0.69 -5.88
N GLY A 93 14.85 1.44 -6.98
CA GLY A 93 14.90 0.92 -8.35
C GLY A 93 13.66 0.16 -8.83
N LEU A 94 12.59 0.05 -8.04
CA LEU A 94 11.35 -0.63 -8.41
C LEU A 94 10.23 0.37 -8.70
N ILE A 95 9.25 -0.06 -9.51
CA ILE A 95 8.00 0.71 -9.73
C ILE A 95 7.10 0.66 -8.49
N LEU A 96 7.11 -0.46 -7.75
CA LEU A 96 6.27 -0.65 -6.57
C LEU A 96 7.13 -0.91 -5.33
N CYS A 97 6.84 -0.19 -4.26
CA CYS A 97 7.41 -0.40 -2.94
C CYS A 97 6.29 -0.77 -1.96
N PRO A 98 6.13 -2.04 -1.59
CA PRO A 98 5.16 -2.42 -0.55
C PRO A 98 5.51 -1.77 0.79
N GLN A 99 4.49 -1.49 1.60
CA GLN A 99 4.67 -1.00 2.97
C GLN A 99 5.45 -2.02 3.80
N ILE A 100 6.20 -1.53 4.80
CA ILE A 100 7.07 -2.33 5.68
C ILE A 100 6.28 -3.32 6.56
N GLN A 101 4.96 -3.09 6.73
CA GLN A 101 4.11 -3.88 7.61
C GLN A 101 4.11 -5.39 7.28
N ASN A 102 4.10 -6.22 8.33
CA ASN A 102 4.02 -7.68 8.28
C ASN A 102 5.18 -8.41 7.58
N HIS A 103 6.38 -7.83 7.52
CA HIS A 103 7.54 -8.40 6.80
C HIS A 103 7.32 -8.56 5.28
N ASN A 104 6.25 -7.97 4.73
CA ASN A 104 5.88 -8.13 3.33
C ASN A 104 6.93 -7.55 2.39
N GLN A 105 7.54 -6.44 2.78
CA GLN A 105 8.58 -5.78 2.00
C GLN A 105 9.86 -6.63 1.91
N ALA A 106 10.25 -7.32 2.99
CA ALA A 106 11.43 -8.18 2.99
C ALA A 106 11.24 -9.36 2.02
N ASP A 107 10.09 -10.04 2.09
CA ASP A 107 9.73 -11.13 1.17
C ASP A 107 9.71 -10.65 -0.29
N PHE A 108 9.06 -9.51 -0.54
CA PHE A 108 8.96 -8.93 -1.88
C PHE A 108 10.35 -8.61 -2.45
N ASN A 109 11.22 -7.98 -1.66
CA ASN A 109 12.58 -7.65 -2.07
C ASN A 109 13.41 -8.91 -2.35
N VAL A 110 13.24 -9.98 -1.56
CA VAL A 110 13.90 -11.27 -1.82
C VAL A 110 13.44 -11.85 -3.16
N VAL A 111 12.13 -11.85 -3.46
CA VAL A 111 11.62 -12.31 -4.77
C VAL A 111 12.22 -11.49 -5.92
N MET A 112 12.27 -10.16 -5.78
CA MET A 112 12.87 -9.30 -6.81
C MET A 112 14.37 -9.54 -6.97
N TYR A 113 15.09 -9.75 -5.87
CA TYR A 113 16.52 -10.06 -5.88
C TYR A 113 16.81 -11.42 -6.53
N GLU A 114 16.06 -12.48 -6.19
CA GLU A 114 16.21 -13.82 -6.78
C GLU A 114 15.99 -13.81 -8.30
N ASN A 115 15.21 -12.85 -8.81
CA ASN A 115 14.98 -12.64 -10.24
C ASN A 115 15.99 -11.69 -10.92
N GLY A 116 16.95 -11.13 -10.19
CA GLY A 116 17.90 -10.14 -10.69
C GLY A 116 17.26 -8.80 -11.05
N LEU A 117 16.13 -8.48 -10.41
CA LEU A 117 15.44 -7.19 -10.53
C LEU A 117 15.91 -6.20 -9.45
N LEU A 118 16.42 -6.70 -8.33
CA LEU A 118 17.11 -5.93 -7.29
C LEU A 118 18.59 -6.32 -7.15
N LYS A 119 19.41 -5.40 -6.61
CA LYS A 119 20.86 -5.63 -6.39
C LYS A 119 21.17 -6.40 -5.11
N SER A 120 20.37 -6.21 -4.07
CA SER A 120 20.55 -6.86 -2.77
C SER A 120 19.20 -6.99 -2.06
N ALA A 121 19.04 -8.05 -1.29
CA ALA A 121 17.93 -8.21 -0.37
C ALA A 121 18.41 -8.96 0.88
N LYS A 122 17.83 -8.61 2.04
CA LYS A 122 18.07 -9.33 3.28
C LYS A 122 16.98 -10.37 3.44
N ARG A 123 17.36 -11.65 3.41
CA ARG A 123 16.42 -12.75 3.66
C ARG A 123 16.17 -12.88 5.16
N GLU A 124 14.92 -12.80 5.56
CA GLU A 124 14.50 -13.06 6.93
C GLU A 124 14.15 -14.54 7.13
N LYS A 125 14.17 -15.00 8.39
CA LYS A 125 14.13 -16.43 8.73
C LYS A 125 12.79 -17.10 8.39
N ASN A 126 11.71 -16.30 8.29
CA ASN A 126 10.37 -16.77 8.00
C ASN A 126 9.96 -16.29 6.60
N TRP A 127 9.78 -17.23 5.68
CA TRP A 127 9.22 -16.95 4.35
C TRP A 127 7.70 -16.75 4.49
N GLY A 128 7.24 -15.50 4.34
CA GLY A 128 5.85 -15.11 4.61
C GLY A 128 4.89 -15.38 3.46
N ASN A 129 3.72 -14.74 3.52
CA ASN A 129 2.58 -15.02 2.62
C ASN A 129 2.83 -14.58 1.18
N LEU A 130 3.65 -13.55 0.93
CA LEU A 130 3.98 -13.13 -0.44
C LEU A 130 4.83 -14.17 -1.15
N ALA A 131 5.80 -14.78 -0.45
CA ALA A 131 6.61 -15.83 -1.04
C ALA A 131 5.75 -17.06 -1.43
N LYS A 132 4.73 -17.39 -0.62
CA LYS A 132 3.75 -18.43 -0.97
C LYS A 132 2.93 -18.06 -2.20
N CYS A 133 2.46 -16.81 -2.28
CA CYS A 133 1.72 -16.29 -3.44
C CYS A 133 2.58 -16.35 -4.73
N TYR A 134 3.84 -15.91 -4.66
CA TYR A 134 4.76 -15.99 -5.78
C TYR A 134 5.01 -17.44 -6.23
N LYS A 135 5.24 -18.36 -5.29
CA LYS A 135 5.39 -19.80 -5.59
C LYS A 135 4.14 -20.39 -6.23
N TYR A 136 2.97 -19.99 -5.75
CA TYR A 136 1.71 -20.40 -6.35
C TYR A 136 1.61 -19.97 -7.82
N PHE A 137 1.98 -18.71 -8.15
CA PHE A 137 2.01 -18.27 -9.55
C PHE A 137 2.99 -19.05 -10.40
N LEU A 138 4.20 -19.35 -9.89
CA LEU A 138 5.15 -20.18 -10.62
C LEU A 138 4.58 -21.57 -10.91
N GLN A 139 3.96 -22.22 -9.92
CA GLN A 139 3.34 -23.53 -10.09
C GLN A 139 2.20 -23.52 -11.10
N ARG A 140 1.37 -22.48 -11.07
CA ARG A 140 0.23 -22.35 -11.99
C ARG A 140 0.68 -22.08 -13.43
N LEU A 141 1.68 -21.22 -13.61
CA LEU A 141 2.30 -21.00 -14.92
C LEU A 141 2.95 -22.28 -15.46
N ASP A 142 3.67 -23.04 -14.61
CA ASP A 142 4.26 -24.33 -15.03
C ASP A 142 3.19 -25.30 -15.52
N GLN A 143 2.07 -25.40 -14.80
CA GLN A 143 0.95 -26.24 -15.21
C GLN A 143 0.38 -25.80 -16.58
N ASP A 144 0.14 -24.51 -16.78
CA ASP A 144 -0.42 -24.00 -18.03
C ASP A 144 0.55 -24.19 -19.22
N ILE A 145 1.87 -24.09 -18.96
CA ILE A 145 2.92 -24.39 -19.93
C ILE A 145 2.92 -25.89 -20.29
N GLU A 146 2.82 -26.78 -19.30
CA GLU A 146 2.75 -28.23 -19.52
C GLU A 146 1.50 -28.64 -20.31
N GLU A 147 0.34 -28.03 -20.02
CA GLU A 147 -0.93 -28.32 -20.70
C GLU A 147 -0.97 -27.84 -22.15
N SER A 148 -0.36 -26.69 -22.44
CA SER A 148 -0.31 -26.11 -23.79
C SER A 148 0.76 -26.74 -24.69
N GLY A 149 1.90 -27.15 -24.10
CA GLY A 149 3.08 -27.62 -24.82
C GLY A 149 3.90 -26.51 -25.50
N ASP A 150 3.54 -25.23 -25.31
CA ASP A 150 4.24 -24.07 -25.88
C ASP A 150 4.40 -23.00 -24.78
N ALA A 151 5.62 -22.93 -24.23
CA ALA A 151 5.91 -22.11 -23.07
C ALA A 151 5.83 -20.61 -23.38
N VAL A 152 6.49 -20.19 -24.46
CA VAL A 152 6.58 -18.78 -24.86
C VAL A 152 5.19 -18.25 -25.17
N LYS A 153 4.45 -18.93 -26.05
CA LYS A 153 3.12 -18.49 -26.46
C LYS A 153 2.18 -18.35 -25.25
N THR A 154 2.17 -19.33 -24.36
CA THR A 154 1.33 -19.31 -23.16
C THR A 154 1.66 -18.14 -22.24
N LEU A 155 2.95 -17.90 -21.99
CA LEU A 155 3.39 -16.77 -21.16
C LEU A 155 3.03 -15.42 -21.77
N LEU A 156 3.15 -15.27 -23.09
CA LEU A 156 2.78 -14.04 -23.80
C LEU A 156 1.27 -13.81 -23.82
N GLU A 157 0.47 -14.87 -23.97
CA GLU A 157 -1.00 -14.78 -23.89
C GLU A 157 -1.44 -14.32 -22.49
N ILE A 158 -0.87 -14.90 -21.43
CA ILE A 158 -1.17 -14.50 -20.04
C ILE A 158 -0.70 -13.05 -19.79
N LYS A 159 0.52 -12.69 -20.21
CA LYS A 159 1.02 -11.31 -20.14
C LYS A 159 0.07 -10.34 -20.86
N SER A 160 -0.44 -10.72 -22.03
CA SER A 160 -1.38 -9.93 -22.82
C SER A 160 -2.69 -9.71 -22.06
N LYS A 161 -3.25 -10.76 -21.44
CA LYS A 161 -4.45 -10.66 -20.60
C LYS A 161 -4.23 -9.70 -19.43
N VAL A 162 -3.12 -9.86 -18.70
CA VAL A 162 -2.76 -8.99 -17.58
C VAL A 162 -2.63 -7.53 -18.03
N SER A 163 -2.01 -7.29 -19.19
CA SER A 163 -1.81 -5.93 -19.74
C SER A 163 -3.11 -5.28 -20.24
N LYS A 164 -4.11 -6.10 -20.59
CA LYS A 164 -5.45 -5.65 -21.00
C LYS A 164 -6.42 -5.51 -19.83
N ALA A 165 -6.03 -5.91 -18.62
CA ALA A 165 -6.87 -5.75 -17.44
C ALA A 165 -7.15 -4.27 -17.15
N VAL A 166 -8.35 -3.96 -16.70
CA VAL A 166 -8.81 -2.59 -16.44
C VAL A 166 -8.66 -2.26 -14.96
N LEU A 167 -7.89 -1.22 -14.68
CA LEU A 167 -7.70 -0.66 -13.36
C LEU A 167 -8.15 0.81 -13.34
N VAL A 168 -9.00 1.18 -12.38
CA VAL A 168 -9.39 2.58 -12.18
C VAL A 168 -8.44 3.23 -11.19
N LYS A 169 -7.67 4.21 -11.65
CA LYS A 169 -6.83 5.05 -10.78
C LYS A 169 -7.60 6.29 -10.33
N ILE A 170 -7.66 6.49 -9.02
CA ILE A 170 -8.19 7.70 -8.39
C ILE A 170 -7.02 8.42 -7.72
N GLU A 171 -6.80 9.67 -8.09
CA GLU A 171 -5.76 10.53 -7.51
C GLU A 171 -6.43 11.64 -6.70
N VAL A 172 -5.97 11.85 -5.47
CA VAL A 172 -6.50 12.86 -4.54
C VAL A 172 -5.37 13.72 -3.98
N GLY A 173 -5.73 14.91 -3.48
CA GLY A 173 -4.75 15.89 -3.01
C GLY A 173 -4.35 15.74 -1.54
N SER A 174 -5.04 14.90 -0.76
CA SER A 174 -4.78 14.73 0.68
C SER A 174 -5.22 13.35 1.19
N HIS A 175 -4.70 12.96 2.35
CA HIS A 175 -5.11 11.72 3.02
C HIS A 175 -6.58 11.76 3.45
N ALA A 176 -7.08 12.93 3.87
CA ALA A 176 -8.49 13.15 4.19
C ALA A 176 -9.46 12.85 3.02
N GLU A 177 -9.14 13.33 1.82
CA GLU A 177 -9.92 13.03 0.61
C GLU A 177 -9.82 11.54 0.26
N ALA A 178 -8.62 10.96 0.36
CA ALA A 178 -8.40 9.54 0.12
C ALA A 178 -9.28 8.68 1.02
N TYR A 179 -9.36 9.01 2.31
CA TYR A 179 -10.19 8.31 3.28
C TYR A 179 -11.69 8.46 3.01
N THR A 180 -12.14 9.67 2.65
CA THR A 180 -13.55 9.88 2.31
C THR A 180 -13.96 9.02 1.12
N LEU A 181 -13.13 8.96 0.09
CA LEU A 181 -13.36 8.09 -1.07
C LEU A 181 -13.27 6.62 -0.69
N PHE A 182 -12.27 6.24 0.12
CA PHE A 182 -12.12 4.88 0.61
C PHE A 182 -13.35 4.37 1.35
N GLU A 183 -13.86 5.13 2.34
CA GLU A 183 -15.08 4.79 3.09
C GLU A 183 -16.29 4.66 2.16
N SER A 184 -16.40 5.56 1.17
CA SER A 184 -17.49 5.52 0.20
C SER A 184 -17.43 4.29 -0.73
N LEU A 185 -16.22 3.86 -1.11
CA LEU A 185 -15.96 2.74 -2.02
C LEU A 185 -16.03 1.38 -1.29
N ASN A 186 -15.62 1.32 -0.02
CA ASN A 186 -15.57 0.10 0.79
C ASN A 186 -16.82 -0.23 1.59
N ASN A 187 -17.95 0.43 1.33
CA ASN A 187 -19.27 0.06 1.87
C ASN A 187 -19.76 -1.38 1.49
N ARG A 188 -18.89 -2.26 0.96
CA ARG A 188 -19.16 -3.67 0.62
C ARG A 188 -18.10 -4.69 1.13
N GLY A 189 -17.07 -4.28 1.89
CA GLY A 189 -16.03 -5.16 2.43
C GLY A 189 -15.44 -4.64 3.75
N THR A 190 -14.59 -5.43 4.43
CA THR A 190 -13.99 -5.04 5.73
C THR A 190 -13.09 -3.80 5.56
N PRO A 191 -13.46 -2.64 6.12
CA PRO A 191 -12.79 -1.37 5.83
C PRO A 191 -11.43 -1.25 6.55
N LEU A 192 -10.44 -0.63 5.88
CA LEU A 192 -9.31 0.01 6.59
C LEU A 192 -9.87 1.19 7.38
N THR A 193 -9.44 1.25 8.61
CA THR A 193 -9.98 2.12 9.62
C THR A 193 -9.35 3.51 9.52
N ALA A 194 -10.05 4.58 9.93
CA ALA A 194 -9.41 5.90 10.09
C ALA A 194 -8.14 5.81 10.96
N ILE A 195 -8.15 4.87 11.91
CA ILE A 195 -7.04 4.57 12.81
C ILE A 195 -5.88 3.93 12.05
N ASP A 196 -6.14 3.03 11.11
CA ASP A 196 -5.10 2.40 10.28
C ASP A 196 -4.38 3.43 9.39
N LEU A 197 -5.12 4.41 8.87
CA LEU A 197 -4.52 5.49 8.07
C LEU A 197 -3.72 6.46 8.93
N MET A 198 -4.20 6.80 10.13
CA MET A 198 -3.43 7.61 11.09
C MET A 198 -2.11 6.93 11.45
N LYS A 199 -2.12 5.62 11.65
CA LYS A 199 -0.89 4.82 11.86
C LYS A 199 0.09 4.97 10.69
N ASN A 200 -0.38 4.80 9.46
CA ASN A 200 0.48 4.93 8.27
C ASN A 200 1.10 6.33 8.17
N LEU A 201 0.31 7.36 8.45
CA LEU A 201 0.78 8.75 8.47
C LEU A 201 1.86 8.98 9.55
N ILE A 202 1.67 8.44 10.76
CA ILE A 202 2.65 8.53 11.85
C ILE A 202 3.98 7.90 11.43
N LEU A 203 3.94 6.69 10.86
CA LEU A 203 5.15 6.00 10.41
C LEU A 203 5.87 6.78 9.30
N ALA A 204 5.13 7.25 8.29
CA ALA A 204 5.69 8.04 7.19
C ALA A 204 6.30 9.37 7.68
N ARG A 205 5.75 9.96 8.75
CA ARG A 205 6.26 11.20 9.34
C ARG A 205 7.46 10.97 10.24
N ALA A 206 7.50 9.87 10.99
CA ALA A 206 8.62 9.48 11.84
C ALA A 206 9.91 9.33 11.01
N GLU A 207 9.84 8.69 9.84
CA GLU A 207 10.96 8.54 8.91
C GLU A 207 11.56 9.89 8.48
N ARG A 208 10.72 10.90 8.26
CA ARG A 208 11.15 12.25 7.81
C ARG A 208 11.68 13.11 8.94
N SER A 209 11.19 12.92 10.16
CA SER A 209 11.54 13.73 11.33
C SER A 209 12.78 13.19 12.08
N GLY A 210 13.36 12.08 11.64
CA GLY A 210 14.51 11.44 12.30
C GLY A 210 14.16 10.77 13.63
N MET A 211 12.87 10.53 13.90
CA MET A 211 12.41 9.70 15.01
C MET A 211 12.53 8.23 14.63
N THR A 212 12.76 7.37 15.62
CA THR A 212 12.78 5.92 15.50
C THR A 212 11.37 5.42 15.19
N CYS A 213 11.16 4.94 13.95
CA CYS A 213 9.86 4.38 13.53
C CYS A 213 9.41 3.24 14.43
N ASP A 214 10.36 2.47 14.97
CA ASP A 214 10.08 1.37 15.90
C ASP A 214 9.44 1.90 17.20
N ASP A 215 9.97 2.98 17.78
CA ASP A 215 9.42 3.58 19.01
C ASP A 215 8.01 4.15 18.77
N CYS A 216 7.82 4.88 17.66
CA CYS A 216 6.49 5.39 17.30
C CYS A 216 5.48 4.26 17.04
N PHE A 217 5.93 3.12 16.52
CA PHE A 217 5.10 1.95 16.32
C PHE A 217 4.74 1.28 17.64
N GLU A 218 5.70 1.10 18.55
CA GLU A 218 5.47 0.54 19.89
C GLU A 218 4.51 1.42 20.71
N ASP A 219 4.69 2.73 20.66
CA ASP A 219 3.81 3.72 21.26
C ASP A 219 2.38 3.60 20.71
N TRP A 220 2.25 3.54 19.38
CA TRP A 220 0.95 3.36 18.74
C TRP A 220 0.29 2.03 19.11
N GLN A 221 1.05 0.93 19.19
CA GLN A 221 0.54 -0.36 19.65
C GLN A 221 0.11 -0.31 21.12
N THR A 222 0.87 0.39 21.98
CA THR A 222 0.55 0.57 23.39
C THR A 222 -0.76 1.33 23.56
N LEU A 223 -0.95 2.44 22.82
CA LEU A 223 -2.21 3.17 22.79
C LEU A 223 -3.38 2.26 22.38
N LEU A 224 -3.23 1.49 21.30
CA LEU A 224 -4.27 0.57 20.86
C LEU A 224 -4.51 -0.57 21.86
N GLY A 225 -3.49 -0.98 22.62
CA GLY A 225 -3.60 -1.98 23.66
C GLY A 225 -4.38 -1.53 24.90
N TYR A 226 -4.42 -0.21 25.17
CA TYR A 226 -5.34 0.34 26.17
C TYR A 226 -6.79 0.37 25.68
N LEU A 227 -6.97 0.45 24.37
CA LEU A 227 -8.27 0.39 23.72
C LEU A 227 -8.68 -1.06 23.45
N THR A 228 -9.95 -1.29 23.19
CA THR A 228 -10.41 -2.60 22.71
C THR A 228 -10.07 -2.78 21.22
N ASP A 229 -10.00 -4.03 20.75
CA ASP A 229 -9.88 -4.37 19.32
C ASP A 229 -11.11 -3.96 18.48
N ASP A 230 -12.18 -3.46 19.12
CA ASP A 230 -13.35 -2.93 18.44
C ASP A 230 -13.06 -1.55 17.81
N TYR A 231 -13.13 -1.49 16.48
CA TYR A 231 -12.94 -0.26 15.71
C TYR A 231 -13.85 0.88 16.16
N SER A 232 -15.13 0.59 16.44
CA SER A 232 -16.09 1.62 16.81
C SER A 232 -15.71 2.33 18.11
N THR A 233 -15.03 1.61 19.00
CA THR A 233 -14.50 2.10 20.26
C THR A 233 -13.25 2.94 20.05
N GLN A 234 -12.33 2.48 19.20
CA GLN A 234 -11.14 3.26 18.83
C GLN A 234 -11.54 4.58 18.15
N GLU A 235 -12.38 4.54 17.11
CA GLU A 235 -12.88 5.75 16.44
C GLU A 235 -13.55 6.73 17.42
N ARG A 236 -14.33 6.20 18.36
CA ARG A 236 -14.98 7.01 19.40
C ARG A 236 -13.97 7.69 20.31
N PHE A 237 -12.93 6.98 20.74
CA PHE A 237 -11.85 7.52 21.56
C PHE A 237 -11.22 8.74 20.88
N PHE A 238 -10.74 8.60 19.64
CA PHE A 238 -10.10 9.70 18.92
C PHE A 238 -11.04 10.91 18.72
N ARG A 239 -12.33 10.66 18.45
CA ARG A 239 -13.33 11.73 18.39
C ARG A 239 -13.51 12.43 19.73
N GLN A 240 -13.58 11.68 20.82
CA GLN A 240 -13.76 12.24 22.16
C GLN A 240 -12.52 12.99 22.63
N TYR A 241 -11.32 12.45 22.38
CA TYR A 241 -10.05 13.10 22.63
C TYR A 241 -10.02 14.49 21.97
N TYR A 242 -10.28 14.56 20.66
CA TYR A 242 -10.31 15.86 19.99
C TYR A 242 -11.36 16.79 20.59
N ASN A 243 -12.59 16.31 20.80
CA ASN A 243 -13.68 17.15 21.29
C ASN A 243 -13.44 17.68 22.71
N ALA A 244 -12.78 16.90 23.57
CA ALA A 244 -12.42 17.28 24.93
C ALA A 244 -11.29 18.33 24.93
N PHE A 245 -10.27 18.11 24.10
CA PHE A 245 -9.06 18.94 24.04
C PHE A 245 -9.08 19.97 22.90
N LYS A 246 -10.22 20.19 22.25
CA LYS A 246 -10.29 21.00 21.03
C LYS A 246 -9.70 22.41 21.20
N ASN A 247 -9.84 23.01 22.37
CA ASN A 247 -9.37 24.38 22.59
C ASN A 247 -7.84 24.48 22.53
N CYS A 248 -7.12 23.55 23.15
CA CYS A 248 -5.65 23.51 23.13
C CYS A 248 -5.14 22.92 21.81
N LEU A 249 -5.79 21.92 21.24
CA LEU A 249 -5.38 21.34 19.95
C LEU A 249 -5.50 22.35 18.78
N ASN A 250 -6.49 23.25 18.84
CA ASN A 250 -6.68 24.28 17.82
C ASN A 250 -5.83 25.54 18.04
N GLU A 251 -5.40 25.83 19.26
CA GLU A 251 -4.66 27.05 19.60
C GLU A 251 -3.42 27.27 18.72
N PRO A 252 -2.58 26.24 18.48
CA PRO A 252 -1.42 26.38 17.61
C PRO A 252 -1.77 26.78 16.17
N PHE A 253 -2.99 26.46 15.69
CA PHE A 253 -3.45 26.70 14.31
C PHE A 253 -4.21 28.02 14.16
N ARG A 254 -4.40 28.78 15.24
CA ARG A 254 -5.02 30.11 15.18
C ARG A 254 -4.01 31.12 14.64
N THR A 255 -4.45 31.95 13.70
CA THR A 255 -3.68 33.10 13.19
C THR A 255 -4.34 34.41 13.61
N ASP A 256 -3.52 35.45 13.85
CA ASP A 256 -4.02 36.76 14.26
C ASP A 256 -5.00 37.32 13.21
N GLY A 257 -6.23 37.59 13.66
CA GLY A 257 -7.32 38.10 12.81
C GLY A 257 -8.32 37.06 12.29
N GLN A 258 -8.15 35.76 12.58
CA GLN A 258 -9.15 34.76 12.21
C GLN A 258 -10.41 34.83 13.07
N ARG A 259 -11.59 34.78 12.41
CA ARG A 259 -12.90 34.70 13.07
C ARG A 259 -13.25 33.29 13.58
N LYS A 260 -12.60 32.23 13.07
CA LYS A 260 -12.88 30.84 13.44
C LYS A 260 -12.06 30.44 14.67
N LYS A 261 -12.75 30.13 15.77
CA LYS A 261 -12.14 29.68 17.04
C LYS A 261 -11.48 28.30 16.95
N ASP A 262 -12.02 27.45 16.06
CA ASP A 262 -11.65 26.04 15.89
C ASP A 262 -11.26 25.78 14.41
N PRO A 263 -10.05 26.18 13.96
CA PRO A 263 -9.56 26.00 12.59
C PRO A 263 -9.54 24.55 12.08
N LEU A 264 -9.25 23.58 12.93
CA LEU A 264 -9.24 22.14 12.60
C LEU A 264 -10.66 21.56 12.50
N GLY A 265 -11.66 22.24 13.09
CA GLY A 265 -13.06 21.81 13.05
C GLY A 265 -13.80 22.06 14.36
N TYR A 266 -15.09 22.39 14.27
CA TYR A 266 -15.89 22.66 15.47
C TYR A 266 -16.09 21.42 16.36
N ILE A 267 -16.19 20.25 15.72
CA ILE A 267 -16.38 18.93 16.35
C ILE A 267 -15.74 17.84 15.47
N ALA A 268 -15.15 16.82 16.10
CA ALA A 268 -14.70 15.61 15.44
C ALA A 268 -15.88 14.66 15.19
N THR A 269 -16.09 14.39 13.91
CA THR A 269 -17.05 13.46 13.31
C THR A 269 -16.27 12.40 12.53
N ARG A 270 -16.93 11.30 12.15
CA ARG A 270 -16.28 10.27 11.33
C ARG A 270 -15.65 10.84 10.05
N SER A 271 -16.35 11.74 9.37
CA SER A 271 -15.95 12.31 8.08
C SER A 271 -14.80 13.31 8.12
N ASN A 272 -14.49 13.90 9.28
CA ASN A 272 -13.38 14.87 9.42
C ASN A 272 -12.33 14.44 10.44
N LEU A 273 -12.44 13.22 10.98
CA LEU A 273 -11.52 12.70 11.98
C LEU A 273 -10.10 12.67 11.41
N LEU A 274 -9.93 12.03 10.24
CA LEU A 274 -8.61 11.90 9.64
C LEU A 274 -7.99 13.27 9.32
N SER A 275 -8.74 14.20 8.72
CA SER A 275 -8.22 15.55 8.41
C SER A 275 -7.74 16.31 9.65
N ILE A 276 -8.43 16.15 10.78
CA ILE A 276 -8.03 16.78 12.03
C ILE A 276 -6.68 16.24 12.50
N PHE A 277 -6.56 14.90 12.54
CA PHE A 277 -5.36 14.26 13.06
C PHE A 277 -4.19 14.35 12.06
N GLU A 278 -4.46 14.45 10.76
CA GLU A 278 -3.45 14.70 9.73
C GLU A 278 -2.71 16.02 9.98
N GLU A 279 -3.45 17.10 10.28
CA GLU A 279 -2.88 18.41 10.63
C GLU A 279 -2.10 18.36 11.95
N LEU A 280 -2.64 17.67 12.97
CA LEU A 280 -1.98 17.53 14.28
C LEU A 280 -0.65 16.77 14.17
N ILE A 281 -0.66 15.61 13.52
CA ILE A 281 0.51 14.74 13.29
C ILE A 281 1.55 15.46 12.42
N SER A 282 1.10 16.16 11.37
CA SER A 282 1.99 16.86 10.44
C SER A 282 2.74 18.01 11.10
N ARG A 283 2.10 18.68 12.07
CA ARG A 283 2.67 19.80 12.81
C ARG A 283 3.67 19.35 13.88
N ASP A 284 3.25 18.49 14.79
CA ASP A 284 4.05 18.07 15.94
C ASP A 284 3.73 16.62 16.32
N LEU A 285 4.41 15.70 15.63
CA LEU A 285 4.26 14.27 15.88
C LEU A 285 4.66 13.89 17.32
N SER A 286 5.73 14.46 17.86
CA SER A 286 6.24 14.08 19.18
C SER A 286 5.30 14.52 20.29
N GLY A 287 4.84 15.76 20.25
CA GLY A 287 3.86 16.27 21.21
C GLY A 287 2.54 15.50 21.13
N PHE A 288 2.07 15.27 19.89
CA PHE A 288 0.87 14.48 19.65
C PHE A 288 0.92 13.08 20.27
N MET A 289 2.00 12.32 20.02
CA MET A 289 2.14 10.95 20.53
C MET A 289 2.20 10.91 22.06
N SER A 290 2.95 11.83 22.68
CA SER A 290 3.03 11.95 24.14
C SER A 290 1.66 12.22 24.76
N ASP A 291 0.92 13.20 24.24
CA ASP A 291 -0.36 13.62 24.81
C ASP A 291 -1.44 12.55 24.66
N ILE A 292 -1.51 11.90 23.49
CA ILE A 292 -2.55 10.91 23.21
C ILE A 292 -2.32 9.59 23.97
N LEU A 293 -1.06 9.20 24.19
CA LEU A 293 -0.71 8.03 25.00
C LEU A 293 -1.18 8.18 26.44
N VAL A 294 -0.91 9.33 27.07
CA VAL A 294 -1.35 9.64 28.43
C VAL A 294 -2.88 9.60 28.54
N CYS A 295 -3.59 10.06 27.50
CA CYS A 295 -5.05 10.02 27.48
C CYS A 295 -5.62 8.62 27.26
N GLY A 296 -4.86 7.70 26.64
CA GLY A 296 -5.26 6.31 26.43
C GLY A 296 -5.11 5.43 27.67
N GLU A 297 -4.19 5.76 28.58
CA GLU A 297 -3.92 4.99 29.81
C GLU A 297 -5.05 5.05 30.86
N ILE A 298 -6.01 5.99 30.71
CA ILE A 298 -7.09 6.30 31.66
C ILE A 298 -8.38 5.54 31.33
#